data_AF-A0A1H6DJP8-F1
#
_entry.id   AF-A0A1H6DJP8-F1
#
_cell.length_a   1.000
_cell.length_b   1.000
_cell.length_c   1.000
_cell.angle_alpha   90.00
_cell.angle_beta   90.00
_cell.angle_gamma   90.00
#
_symmetry.space_group_name_H-M   'P 1'
#
loop_
_entity.id
_entity.type
_entity.pdbx_description
1 polymer ?
#
loop_
_entity_poly.entity_id
_entity_poly.type
_entity_poly.pdbx_seq_one_letter_code
_entity_poly.pdbx_strand_id
1 'polypeptide(L)' 'MIETRARFGFTAAPGSTDDGRIRRITQHLPPVYASRLFDAQAAGATEQQLQAIAAEGL' A
#
# COMPACT_ATOMS: atom_id res chain seq x y z
N MET A 1 -1.94 9.92 3.41
CA MET A 1 -1.69 9.16 2.16
C MET A 1 -0.93 7.90 2.54
N ILE A 2 -1.09 6.80 1.79
CA ILE A 2 -0.24 5.62 1.91
C ILE A 2 0.73 5.62 0.74
N GLU A 3 2.00 5.32 1.01
CA GLU A 3 3.02 5.12 0.00
C GLU A 3 3.55 3.70 0.09
N THR A 4 3.63 3.02 -1.06
CA THR A 4 4.25 1.70 -1.18
C THR A 4 5.13 1.62 -2.42
N ARG A 5 6.04 0.65 -2.43
CA ARG A 5 6.86 0.32 -3.60
C ARG A 5 6.48 -1.07 -4.08
N ALA A 6 6.06 -1.17 -5.33
CA ALA A 6 5.73 -2.44 -5.98
C ALA A 6 6.64 -2.69 -7.18
N ARG A 7 6.97 -3.96 -7.41
CA ARG A 7 7.64 -4.41 -8.65
C ARG A 7 6.57 -4.85 -9.63
N PHE A 8 6.55 -4.23 -10.81
CA PHE A 8 5.68 -4.65 -11.90
C PHE A 8 6.53 -5.32 -12.99
N GLY A 9 6.22 -6.58 -13.30
CA GLY A 9 6.74 -7.24 -14.49
C GLY A 9 6.16 -6.59 -15.75
N PHE A 10 6.84 -6.74 -16.88
CA PHE A 10 6.31 -6.33 -18.18
C PHE A 10 6.71 -7.34 -19.26
N THR A 11 5.82 -7.60 -20.21
CA THR A 11 6.17 -8.43 -21.37
C THR A 11 7.02 -7.61 -22.32
N ALA A 12 8.29 -7.99 -22.46
CA ALA A 12 9.26 -7.33 -23.31
C ALA A 12 9.21 -7.89 -24.74
N ALA A 13 9.58 -7.06 -25.73
CA ALA A 13 9.73 -7.53 -27.12
C ALA A 13 10.94 -8.48 -27.25
N PRO A 14 10.97 -9.39 -28.25
CA PRO A 14 12.11 -10.27 -28.48
C PRO A 14 13.43 -9.48 -28.58
N GLY A 15 14.47 -9.93 -27.86
CA GLY A 15 15.77 -9.26 -27.80
C GLY A 15 15.88 -8.14 -26.75
N SER A 16 14.86 -7.92 -25.92
CA SER A 16 14.89 -7.00 -24.77
C SER A 16 14.68 -7.75 -23.43
N THR A 17 14.92 -7.06 -22.30
CA THR A 17 14.79 -7.65 -20.94
C THR A 17 13.37 -7.50 -20.40
N ASP A 18 12.86 -8.51 -19.69
CA ASP A 18 11.56 -8.47 -18.99
C ASP A 18 11.64 -7.91 -17.56
N ASP A 19 12.85 -7.51 -17.12
CA ASP A 19 13.12 -7.21 -15.71
C ASP A 19 12.13 -6.19 -15.13
N GLY A 20 11.45 -6.62 -14.06
CA GLY A 20 10.37 -5.86 -13.46
C GLY A 20 10.86 -4.54 -12.87
N ARG A 21 10.12 -3.47 -13.11
CA ARG A 21 10.50 -2.14 -12.61
C ARG A 21 9.84 -1.86 -11.27
N ILE A 22 10.59 -1.28 -10.35
CA ILE A 22 10.02 -0.72 -9.12
C ILE A 22 9.26 0.57 -9.46
N ARG A 23 8.05 0.69 -8.93
CA ARG A 23 7.21 1.87 -9.00
C ARG A 23 6.79 2.28 -7.59
N ARG A 24 6.80 3.59 -7.36
CA ARG A 24 6.23 4.19 -6.16
C ARG A 24 4.73 4.39 -6.42
N ILE A 25 3.91 3.83 -5.54
CA ILE A 25 2.46 3.97 -5.57
C ILE A 25 2.10 4.85 -4.39
N THR A 26 1.37 5.93 -4.67
CA THR A 26 0.85 6.83 -3.65
C THR A 26 -0.65 6.88 -3.77
N GLN A 27 -1.36 6.54 -2.71
CA GLN A 27 -2.81 6.54 -2.66
C GLN A 27 -3.31 7.42 -1.53
N HIS A 28 -4.38 8.16 -1.79
CA HIS A 28 -5.08 8.89 -0.76
C HIS A 28 -5.93 7.91 0.03
N LEU A 29 -5.67 7.82 1.33
CA LEU A 29 -6.48 7.02 2.23
C LEU A 29 -7.81 7.75 2.44
N PRO A 30 -8.98 7.13 2.19
CA PRO A 30 -10.25 7.78 2.46
C PRO A 30 -10.37 8.19 3.95
N PRO A 31 -10.99 9.34 4.28
CA PRO A 31 -11.00 9.87 5.64
C PRO A 31 -11.55 8.92 6.71
N VAL A 32 -12.50 8.05 6.35
CA VAL A 32 -13.08 7.05 7.27
C VAL A 32 -12.03 6.07 7.81
N TYR A 33 -11.07 5.66 6.99
CA TYR A 33 -9.99 4.77 7.41
C TYR A 33 -8.94 5.51 8.23
N ALA A 34 -8.70 6.80 7.94
CA ALA A 34 -7.83 7.63 8.77
C ALA A 34 -8.39 7.75 10.20
N SER A 35 -9.70 8.02 10.34
CA SER A 35 -10.36 8.04 11.66
C SER A 35 -10.20 6.70 12.39
N ARG A 36 -10.55 5.59 11.71
CA ARG A 36 -10.43 4.25 12.29
C ARG A 36 -9.02 3.89 12.74
N LEU A 37 -8.00 4.31 11.99
CA LEU A 37 -6.60 4.09 12.37
C LEU A 37 -6.24 4.83 13.66
N PHE A 38 -6.64 6.09 13.78
CA PHE A 38 -6.39 6.87 15.00
C PHE A 38 -7.14 6.31 16.21
N ASP A 39 -8.41 5.92 16.02
CA ASP A 39 -9.21 5.30 17.07
C ASP A 39 -8.59 3.97 17.55
N ALA A 40 -8.16 3.11 16.61
CA ALA A 40 -7.52 1.84 16.91
C ALA A 40 -6.15 2.04 17.59
N GLN A 41 -5.35 3.00 17.14
CA GLN A 41 -4.07 3.34 17.77
C GLN A 41 -4.28 3.82 19.21
N ALA A 42 -5.27 4.69 19.45
CA ALA A 42 -5.61 5.17 20.80
C ALA A 42 -6.07 4.04 21.73
N ALA A 43 -6.72 3.00 21.17
CA ALA A 43 -7.12 1.80 21.90
C ALA A 43 -5.97 0.78 22.11
N GLY A 44 -4.75 1.06 21.65
CA GLY A 44 -3.59 0.17 21.81
C GLY A 44 -3.57 -1.00 20.84
N ALA A 45 -4.18 -0.87 19.66
CA ALA A 45 -4.15 -1.89 18.62
C ALA A 45 -2.71 -2.24 18.22
N THR A 46 -2.49 -3.51 17.89
CA THR A 46 -1.20 -4.00 17.41
C THR A 46 -0.91 -3.48 16.00
N GLU A 47 0.37 -3.45 15.64
CA GLU A 47 0.81 -3.10 14.29
C GLU A 47 0.07 -3.92 13.21
N GLN A 48 -0.15 -5.22 13.45
CA GLN A 48 -0.85 -6.08 12.51
C GLN A 48 -2.33 -5.69 12.34
N GLN A 49 -2.98 -5.23 13.41
CA GLN A 49 -4.35 -4.72 13.35
C GLN A 49 -4.42 -3.39 12.59
N LEU A 50 -3.46 -2.48 12.82
CA LEU A 50 -3.37 -1.22 12.09
C LEU A 50 -3.12 -1.46 10.59
N GLN A 51 -2.26 -2.42 10.24
CA GLN A 51 -2.01 -2.81 8.84
C GLN A 51 -3.27 -3.37 8.17
N ALA A 52 -4.07 -4.17 8.88
CA ALA A 52 -5.34 -4.67 8.35
C ALA A 52 -6.31 -3.54 8.02
N ILE A 53 -6.47 -2.56 8.93
CA ILE A 53 -7.32 -1.38 8.71
C ILE A 53 -6.81 -0.55 7.53
N ALA A 54 -5.50 -0.36 7.42
CA ALA A 54 -4.90 0.36 6.30
C ALA A 54 -5.13 -0.36 4.97
N ALA A 55 -5.03 -1.70 4.95
CA ALA A 55 -5.24 -2.52 3.76
C ALA A 55 -6.70 -2.50 3.25
N GLU A 56 -7.69 -2.39 4.14
CA GLU A 56 -9.09 -2.21 3.73
C GLU A 56 -9.35 -0.88 2.98
N GLY A 57 -8.47 0.11 3.17
CA GLY A 57 -8.56 1.44 2.56
C GLY A 57 -7.73 1.64 1.28
N LEU A 58 -7.09 0.58 0.77
CA LEU A 58 -6.30 0.55 -0.46
C LEU A 58 -7.10 -0.04 -1.62
#